data_AF-A0A7J8M4N9-F1
#
_entry.id   AF-A0A7J8M4N9-F1
#
_cell.length_a   1.000
_cell.length_b   1.000
_cell.length_c   1.000
_cell.angle_alpha   90.00
_cell.angle_beta   90.00
_cell.angle_gamma   90.00
#
_symmetry.space_group_name_H-M   'P 1'
#
loop_
_entity.id
_entity.type
_entity.pdbx_description
1 polymer ?
#
loop_
_entity_poly.entity_id
_entity_poly.type
_entity_poly.pdbx_seq_one_letter_code
_entity_poly.pdbx_strand_id
1 'polypeptide(L)'
;MSNAARGSTGSVTLFVEILNKYLYFFEKGNPQITVAAIQSLIELITTEMHSDSSTPDPAADAFFASTLRYMEFQKQKGGAIGEKYEPIKV
;
A
#
# COMPACT_ATOMS: atom_id res chain seq x y z
N MET A 1 -15.50 -3.13 -6.16
CA MET A 1 -15.47 -3.44 -4.71
C MET A 1 -14.74 -4.76 -4.55
N SER A 2 -13.51 -4.73 -4.02
CA SER A 2 -12.85 -5.94 -3.54
C SER A 2 -13.45 -6.28 -2.18
N ASN A 3 -14.65 -6.85 -2.19
CA ASN A 3 -15.23 -7.41 -0.98
C ASN A 3 -14.45 -8.70 -0.70
N ALA A 4 -13.50 -8.66 0.23
CA ALA A 4 -12.80 -9.85 0.71
C ALA A 4 -13.86 -10.79 1.28
N ALA A 5 -14.31 -11.73 0.44
CA ALA A 5 -15.29 -12.72 0.82
C ALA A 5 -14.66 -13.63 1.88
N ARG A 6 -15.38 -13.83 2.98
CA ARG A 6 -15.07 -14.66 4.15
C ARG A 6 -14.78 -16.13 3.82
N GLY A 7 -13.71 -16.42 3.07
CA GLY A 7 -13.34 -17.78 2.69
C GLY A 7 -11.96 -17.94 2.06
N SER A 8 -11.33 -16.85 1.64
CA SER A 8 -9.90 -16.78 1.38
C SER A 8 -9.51 -15.32 1.61
N THR A 9 -8.83 -15.03 2.72
CA THR A 9 -8.06 -13.79 2.84
C THR A 9 -7.24 -13.68 1.55
N GLY A 10 -7.43 -12.59 0.78
CA GLY A 10 -6.58 -12.35 -0.37
C GLY A 10 -5.14 -12.34 0.14
N SER A 11 -4.23 -13.06 -0.49
CA SER A 11 -2.82 -13.07 -0.07
C SER A 11 -2.36 -11.63 0.14
N VAL A 12 -1.69 -11.34 1.26
CA VAL A 12 -1.10 -10.02 1.56
C VAL A 12 -0.40 -9.44 0.33
N THR A 13 0.28 -10.31 -0.43
CA THR A 13 0.90 -10.00 -1.73
C THR A 13 -0.04 -9.28 -2.71
N LEU A 14 -1.29 -9.72 -2.87
CA LEU A 14 -2.28 -9.07 -3.74
C LEU A 14 -2.60 -7.65 -3.26
N PHE A 15 -2.74 -7.42 -1.95
CA PHE A 15 -2.97 -6.08 -1.43
C PHE A 15 -1.76 -5.17 -1.66
N VAL A 16 -0.54 -5.69 -1.54
CA VAL A 16 0.69 -4.96 -1.87
C VAL A 16 0.76 -4.64 -3.37
N GLU A 17 0.37 -5.55 -4.26
CA GLU A 17 0.27 -5.27 -5.71
C GLU A 17 -0.74 -4.15 -6.02
N ILE A 18 -1.92 -4.20 -5.39
CA ILE A 18 -2.94 -3.16 -5.52
C ILE A 18 -2.38 -1.82 -5.03
N LEU A 19 -1.65 -1.80 -3.90
CA LEU A 19 -1.01 -0.59 -3.39
C LEU A 19 -0.03 -0.01 -4.41
N ASN A 20 0.86 -0.83 -4.97
CA ASN A 20 1.78 -0.36 -6.02
C ASN A 20 1.04 0.19 -7.25
N LYS A 21 -0.09 -0.40 -7.63
CA LYS A 21 -0.92 0.12 -8.73
C LYS A 21 -1.57 1.47 -8.38
N TYR A 22 -2.01 1.63 -7.13
CA TYR A 22 -2.54 2.90 -6.64
C TYR A 22 -1.46 3.98 -6.65
N LEU A 23 -0.26 3.70 -6.15
CA LEU A 23 0.88 4.62 -6.20
C LEU A 23 1.20 5.07 -7.63
N TYR A 24 1.19 4.14 -8.60
CA TYR A 24 1.37 4.47 -10.01
C TYR A 24 0.34 5.49 -10.51
N PHE A 25 -0.96 5.24 -10.27
CA PHE A 25 -2.02 6.14 -10.72
C PHE A 25 -2.06 7.46 -9.94
N PHE A 26 -1.67 7.44 -8.66
CA PHE A 26 -1.50 8.61 -7.83
C PHE A 26 -0.44 9.56 -8.39
N GLU A 27 0.73 9.02 -8.77
CA GLU A 27 1.80 9.79 -9.40
C GLU A 27 1.39 10.40 -10.74
N LYS A 28 0.59 9.66 -11.51
CA LYS A 28 -0.02 10.13 -12.77
C LYS A 28 -1.13 11.18 -12.57
N GLY A 29 -1.48 11.50 -11.32
CA GLY A 29 -2.47 12.54 -11.01
C GLY A 29 -3.91 12.10 -11.23
N ASN A 30 -4.20 10.80 -11.13
CA ASN A 30 -5.57 10.31 -11.19
C ASN A 30 -6.36 10.80 -9.96
N PRO A 31 -7.39 11.65 -10.11
CA PRO A 31 -8.10 12.25 -8.98
C PRO A 31 -8.93 11.24 -8.17
N GLN A 32 -9.19 10.05 -8.71
CA GLN A 32 -9.88 8.97 -8.00
C GLN A 32 -8.98 8.27 -6.98
N ILE A 33 -7.65 8.43 -7.09
CA ILE A 33 -6.70 7.87 -6.13
C ILE A 33 -6.35 8.95 -5.12
N THR A 34 -6.88 8.83 -3.91
CA THR A 34 -6.70 9.80 -2.83
C THR A 34 -5.67 9.31 -1.82
N VAL A 35 -5.09 10.26 -1.08
CA VAL A 35 -4.22 9.97 0.08
C VAL A 35 -4.92 9.05 1.08
N ALA A 36 -6.21 9.30 1.35
CA ALA A 36 -7.00 8.48 2.26
C ALA A 36 -7.12 7.02 1.76
N ALA A 37 -7.35 6.81 0.47
CA ALA A 37 -7.42 5.47 -0.10
C ALA A 37 -6.08 4.71 0.01
N ILE A 38 -4.95 5.41 -0.18
CA ILE A 38 -3.61 4.83 0.00
C ILE A 38 -3.38 4.48 1.48
N GLN A 39 -3.72 5.39 2.40
CA GLN A 39 -3.59 5.17 3.85
C GLN A 39 -4.39 3.96 4.32
N SER A 40 -5.67 3.88 3.94
CA SER A 40 -6.53 2.74 4.30
C SER A 40 -6.02 1.42 3.75
N LEU A 41 -5.34 1.43 2.60
CA LEU A 41 -4.76 0.20 2.03
C LEU A 41 -3.50 -0.24 2.79
N ILE A 42 -2.66 0.69 3.24
CA ILE A 42 -1.50 0.42 4.11
C ILE A 42 -1.96 -0.18 5.43
N GLU A 43 -3.00 0.40 6.04
CA GLU A 43 -3.60 -0.09 7.29
C GLU A 43 -4.19 -1.49 7.11
N LEU A 44 -4.89 -1.73 5.99
CA LEU A 44 -5.42 -3.06 5.65
C LEU A 44 -4.30 -4.09 5.52
N ILE A 45 -3.24 -3.79 4.75
CA ILE A 45 -2.09 -4.70 4.57
C ILE A 45 -1.47 -5.03 5.93
N THR A 46 -1.24 -4.02 6.76
CA THR A 46 -0.66 -4.18 8.10
C THR A 46 -1.53 -5.07 8.99
N THR A 47 -2.85 -4.86 8.95
CA THR A 47 -3.81 -5.65 9.73
C THR A 47 -3.82 -7.11 9.29
N GLU A 48 -3.82 -7.37 7.98
CA GLU A 48 -3.83 -8.72 7.43
C GLU A 48 -2.54 -9.48 7.74
N MET A 49 -1.38 -8.80 7.64
CA MET A 49 -0.07 -9.37 7.98
C MET A 49 0.02 -9.84 9.44
N HIS A 50 -0.58 -9.08 10.36
CA HIS A 50 -0.56 -9.35 11.80
C HIS A 50 -1.80 -10.09 12.32
N SER A 51 -2.71 -10.52 11.44
CA SER A 51 -3.91 -11.26 11.86
C SER A 51 -3.54 -12.66 12.37
N ASP A 52 -4.25 -13.15 13.39
CA ASP A 52 -4.02 -14.48 13.98
C ASP A 52 -4.24 -15.64 12.99
N SER A 53 -4.95 -15.38 11.90
CA SER A 53 -5.20 -16.32 10.78
C SER A 53 -4.16 -16.22 9.65
N SER A 54 -3.20 -15.31 9.74
CA SER A 54 -2.19 -15.10 8.70
C SER A 54 -1.11 -16.18 8.76
N THR A 55 -0.82 -16.78 7.61
CA THR A 55 0.40 -17.59 7.45
C THR A 55 1.58 -16.66 7.21
N PRO A 56 2.66 -16.73 7.99
CA PRO A 56 3.86 -15.92 7.75
C PRO A 56 4.35 -16.12 6.31
N ASP A 57 4.47 -15.01 5.57
CA ASP A 57 4.96 -14.99 4.19
C ASP A 57 6.11 -13.97 4.08
N PRO A 58 7.37 -14.43 4.23
CA PRO A 58 8.54 -13.55 4.17
C PRO A 58 8.66 -12.80 2.83
N ALA A 59 8.10 -13.34 1.74
CA ALA A 59 8.12 -12.67 0.44
C ALA A 59 7.14 -11.50 0.43
N ALA A 60 5.95 -11.67 1.00
CA ALA A 60 4.99 -10.59 1.17
C ALA A 60 5.53 -9.49 2.11
N ASP A 61 6.18 -9.89 3.21
CA ASP A 61 6.82 -8.96 4.16
C ASP A 61 7.89 -8.10 3.46
N ALA A 62 8.80 -8.74 2.72
CA ALA A 62 9.86 -8.05 1.98
C ALA A 62 9.29 -7.14 0.88
N PHE A 63 8.22 -7.57 0.22
CA PHE A 63 7.58 -6.79 -0.83
C PHE A 63 6.91 -5.53 -0.25
N PHE A 64 6.15 -5.67 0.84
CA PHE A 64 5.54 -4.52 1.50
C PHE A 64 6.58 -3.54 2.04
N ALA A 65 7.63 -4.03 2.70
CA ALA A 65 8.74 -3.20 3.18
C ALA A 65 9.43 -2.42 2.04
N SER A 66 9.59 -3.04 0.87
CA SER A 66 10.13 -2.38 -0.31
C SER A 66 9.20 -1.27 -0.83
N THR A 67 7.89 -1.48 -0.82
CA THR A 67 6.90 -0.47 -1.17
C THR A 67 6.90 0.71 -0.18
N LEU A 68 6.97 0.46 1.13
CA LEU A 68 7.07 1.53 2.14
C LEU A 68 8.35 2.35 1.96
N ARG A 69 9.49 1.67 1.70
CA ARG A 69 10.77 2.34 1.41
C ARG A 69 10.69 3.19 0.14
N TYR A 70 10.00 2.72 -0.90
CA TYR A 70 9.77 3.50 -2.11
C TYR A 70 8.99 4.78 -1.80
N MET A 71 7.94 4.70 -0.98
CA MET A 71 7.15 5.87 -0.59
C MET A 71 7.98 6.89 0.18
N GLU A 72 8.79 6.44 1.15
CA GLU A 72 9.72 7.31 1.89
C GLU A 72 10.77 7.94 0.97
N PHE A 73 11.29 7.18 0.01
CA PHE A 73 12.19 7.71 -1.00
C PHE A 73 11.52 8.81 -1.85
N GLN A 74 10.24 8.64 -2.23
CA GLN A 74 9.52 9.68 -2.97
C GLN A 74 9.33 10.95 -2.16
N LYS A 75 9.05 10.86 -0.84
CA LYS A 75 8.99 12.03 0.05
C LYS A 75 10.32 12.80 0.05
N GLN A 76 11.42 12.08 0.29
CA GLN A 76 12.76 12.66 0.40
C GLN A 76 13.28 13.25 -0.92
N LYS A 77 12.81 12.72 -2.06
CA LYS A 77 13.20 13.20 -3.40
C LYS A 77 12.79 14.66 -3.63
N GLY A 78 11.77 15.16 -2.93
CA GLY A 78 11.28 16.53 -3.05
C GLY A 78 10.60 16.83 -4.40
N GLY A 79 10.36 18.12 -4.65
CA GLY A 79 9.62 18.60 -5.83
C GLY A 79 8.15 18.16 -5.83
N ALA A 80 7.48 18.32 -6.97
CA ALA A 80 6.04 18.07 -7.09
C ALA A 80 5.61 16.62 -6.76
N ILE A 81 6.51 15.65 -6.83
CA ILE A 81 6.22 14.28 -6.38
C ILE A 81 6.37 14.16 -4.87
N GLY A 82 7.46 14.65 -4.28
CA GLY A 82 7.62 14.64 -2.81
C GLY A 82 6.46 15.33 -2.09
N GLU A 83 6.03 16.49 -2.57
CA GLU A 83 4.87 17.23 -2.04
C GLU A 83 3.56 16.41 -2.07
N LYS A 84 3.36 15.55 -3.07
CA LYS A 84 2.20 14.65 -3.13
C LYS A 84 2.27 13.56 -2.06
N TYR A 85 3.47 13.09 -1.72
CA TYR A 85 3.68 12.00 -0.77
C TYR A 85 3.75 12.46 0.69
N GLU A 86 4.07 13.73 0.96
CA GLU A 86 4.08 14.35 2.30
C GLU A 86 2.87 13.99 3.20
N PRO A 87 1.60 14.06 2.74
CA PRO A 87 0.45 13.78 3.59
C PRO A 87 0.23 12.28 3.88
N ILE A 88 0.97 11.36 3.22
CA ILE A 88 0.81 9.92 3.42
C ILE A 88 1.67 9.47 4.61
N LYS A 89 1.08 8.81 5.61
CA LYS A 89 1.80 8.29 6.78
C LYS A 89 2.22 6.85 6.51
N VAL A 90 3.53 6.60 6.60
CA VAL A 90 4.18 5.30 6.45
C VAL A 90 4.74 4.89 7.80
#